data_AF-A0A3B1CTT3-F1
#
_entry.id   AF-A0A3B1CTT3-F1
#
_cell.length_a   1.000
_cell.length_b   1.000
_cell.length_c   1.000
_cell.angle_alpha   90.00
_cell.angle_beta   90.00
_cell.angle_gamma   90.00
#
_symmetry.space_group_name_H-M   'P 1'
#
loop_
_entity.id
_entity.type
_entity.pdbx_description
1 polymer ?
#
loop_
_entity_poly.entity_id
_entity_poly.type
_entity_poly.pdbx_seq_one_letter_code
_entity_poly.pdbx_strand_id
1 'polypeptide(L)'
;MSNKTLVIVLAVLAVIAVIIYFPSGSKTERSFKTNLVDIDSSAVTEIIISPKSMKGESFKVFRDGNDWKVTLENGKTALVPNDKAKRLIEQILSIKPKRLAGRSKAKWSEFEVDSSATRVVVKEGGSTTLDIMIGKFLFQQPRSVSTYVRLSDDNDVYLVDGFLSMSFNQKPNTYRNNIVVKGDHNIWDKLVFNYPADSSFQMNKVDGKWLSNNTKLDSAKTAKYLNQLSRLTNSNYIDNFNPDSKSPNYELIISAHDSTIATVNGYQVDSLIVVNSSMNKGSYFDA
;
A
#
# COMPACT_ATOMS: atom_id res chain seq x y z
N MET A 1 -21.94 32.07 -69.90
CA MET A 1 -20.80 31.77 -69.00
C MET A 1 -19.75 31.03 -69.81
N SER A 2 -18.48 31.43 -69.72
CA SER A 2 -17.40 30.79 -70.48
C SER A 2 -17.11 29.39 -69.93
N ASN A 3 -16.81 28.42 -70.80
CA ASN A 3 -16.39 27.08 -70.39
C ASN A 3 -15.19 27.12 -69.41
N LYS A 4 -14.38 28.18 -69.46
CA LYS A 4 -13.29 28.42 -68.51
C LYS A 4 -13.79 28.68 -67.08
N THR A 5 -14.90 29.41 -66.92
CA THR A 5 -15.49 29.70 -65.61
C THR A 5 -16.08 28.44 -64.98
N LEU A 6 -16.71 27.59 -65.78
CA LEU A 6 -17.25 26.30 -65.33
C LEU A 6 -16.14 25.34 -64.86
N VAL A 7 -15.01 25.28 -65.58
CA VAL A 7 -13.86 24.46 -65.19
C VAL A 7 -13.23 24.93 -63.89
N ILE A 8 -13.12 26.25 -63.68
CA ILE A 8 -12.58 26.82 -62.42
C ILE A 8 -13.50 26.48 -61.24
N VAL A 9 -14.82 26.66 -61.40
CA VAL A 9 -15.79 26.33 -60.34
C VAL A 9 -15.78 24.83 -60.01
N LEU A 10 -15.68 23.97 -61.03
CA LEU A 10 -15.57 22.52 -60.85
C LEU A 10 -14.28 22.14 -60.11
N ALA A 11 -13.15 22.75 -60.46
CA ALA A 11 -11.87 22.49 -59.79
C ALA A 11 -11.90 22.91 -58.31
N VAL A 12 -12.50 24.07 -58.00
CA VAL A 12 -12.66 24.54 -56.62
C VAL A 12 -13.58 23.60 -55.82
N LEU A 13 -14.71 23.19 -56.40
CA LEU A 13 -15.61 22.22 -55.77
C LEU A 13 -14.95 20.85 -55.56
N ALA A 14 -14.14 20.39 -56.52
CA ALA A 14 -13.39 19.14 -56.40
C ALA A 14 -12.36 19.22 -55.26
N VAL A 15 -11.64 20.33 -55.11
CA VAL A 15 -10.70 20.53 -54.00
C VAL A 15 -11.42 20.57 -52.66
N ILE A 16 -12.56 21.26 -52.56
CA ILE A 16 -13.39 21.28 -51.35
C ILE A 16 -13.93 19.87 -51.04
N ALA A 17 -14.39 19.14 -52.05
CA ALA A 17 -14.85 17.76 -51.89
C ALA A 17 -13.71 16.85 -51.42
N VAL A 18 -12.50 17.00 -51.96
CA VAL A 18 -11.31 16.27 -51.49
C VAL A 18 -11.01 16.62 -50.04
N ILE A 19 -11.09 17.89 -49.61
CA ILE A 19 -10.87 18.28 -48.21
C ILE A 19 -11.95 17.72 -47.26
N ILE A 20 -13.21 17.62 -47.71
CA ILE A 20 -14.32 17.08 -46.93
C ILE A 20 -14.27 15.54 -46.86
N TYR A 21 -13.91 14.89 -47.98
CA TYR A 21 -13.94 13.43 -48.12
C TYR A 21 -12.60 12.74 -47.85
N PHE A 22 -11.46 13.45 -47.84
CA PHE A 22 -10.24 12.92 -47.25
C PHE A 22 -10.39 12.98 -45.74
N PRO A 23 -10.50 11.82 -45.05
CA PRO A 23 -10.60 11.82 -43.62
C PRO A 23 -9.26 12.31 -43.07
N SER A 24 -9.29 13.43 -42.34
CA SER A 24 -8.21 13.76 -41.40
C SER A 24 -7.92 12.51 -40.58
N GLY A 25 -6.67 12.03 -40.64
CA GLY A 25 -6.16 10.75 -40.12
C GLY A 25 -7.05 10.01 -39.13
N SER A 26 -7.49 8.82 -39.54
CA SER A 26 -7.99 7.71 -38.72
C SER A 26 -8.41 8.08 -37.29
N LYS A 27 -9.63 8.63 -37.14
CA LYS A 27 -10.38 8.38 -35.92
C LYS A 27 -10.83 6.93 -35.95
N THR A 28 -9.89 6.01 -35.69
CA THR A 28 -10.23 4.65 -35.29
C THR A 28 -11.21 4.82 -34.14
N GLU A 29 -12.44 4.34 -34.30
CA GLU A 29 -13.37 4.24 -33.19
C GLU A 29 -12.70 3.31 -32.17
N ARG A 30 -11.99 3.90 -31.20
CA ARG A 30 -11.32 3.14 -30.16
C ARG A 30 -12.40 2.41 -29.39
N SER A 31 -12.39 1.08 -29.52
CA SER A 31 -13.26 0.19 -28.76
C SER A 31 -12.98 0.36 -27.27
N PHE A 32 -14.01 0.21 -26.45
CA PHE A 32 -13.87 0.22 -25.00
C PHE A 32 -12.87 -0.87 -24.56
N LYS A 33 -11.81 -0.48 -23.83
CA LYS A 33 -10.87 -1.45 -23.24
C LYS A 33 -11.57 -2.17 -22.09
N THR A 34 -11.64 -3.49 -22.17
CA THR A 34 -12.24 -4.34 -21.13
C THR A 34 -11.27 -4.64 -19.99
N ASN A 35 -9.96 -4.56 -20.24
CA ASN A 35 -8.89 -4.73 -19.25
C ASN A 35 -7.99 -3.48 -19.27
N LEU A 36 -7.71 -2.95 -18.07
CA LEU A 36 -6.71 -1.87 -17.88
C LEU A 36 -5.40 -2.40 -17.31
N VAL A 37 -5.45 -3.54 -16.65
CA VAL A 37 -4.32 -4.16 -15.96
C VAL A 37 -4.11 -5.54 -16.57
N ASP A 38 -2.91 -5.74 -17.10
CA ASP A 38 -2.44 -7.01 -17.65
C ASP A 38 -1.03 -7.24 -17.10
N ILE A 39 -0.97 -7.85 -15.92
CA ILE A 39 0.27 -8.15 -15.19
C ILE A 39 0.24 -9.59 -14.69
N ASP A 40 1.40 -10.24 -14.64
CA ASP A 40 1.58 -11.51 -13.95
C ASP A 40 2.02 -11.24 -12.50
N SER A 41 1.09 -11.45 -11.56
CA SER A 41 1.33 -11.25 -10.12
C SER A 41 2.56 -11.98 -9.58
N SER A 42 2.93 -13.13 -10.16
CA SER A 42 4.08 -13.92 -9.73
C SER A 42 5.40 -13.30 -10.19
N ALA A 43 5.37 -12.65 -11.36
CA ALA A 43 6.51 -12.00 -12.00
C ALA A 43 6.77 -10.57 -11.49
N VAL A 44 5.85 -9.96 -10.73
CA VAL A 44 6.03 -8.60 -10.20
C VAL A 44 7.27 -8.52 -9.29
N THR A 45 8.20 -7.65 -9.68
CA THR A 45 9.46 -7.40 -8.96
C THR A 45 9.49 -6.05 -8.28
N GLU A 46 8.82 -5.03 -8.84
CA GLU A 46 8.86 -3.66 -8.34
C GLU A 46 7.51 -2.96 -8.57
N ILE A 47 7.02 -2.26 -7.55
CA ILE A 47 5.88 -1.35 -7.62
C ILE A 47 6.39 0.03 -7.18
N ILE A 48 6.44 0.95 -8.13
CA ILE A 48 6.84 2.34 -7.89
C ILE A 48 5.56 3.15 -7.69
N ILE A 49 5.49 3.86 -6.58
CA ILE A 49 4.31 4.65 -6.21
C ILE A 49 4.76 6.09 -6.07
N SER A 50 4.07 6.99 -6.76
CA SER A 50 4.18 8.44 -6.62
C SER A 50 2.86 8.97 -6.07
N PRO A 51 2.67 9.00 -4.73
CA PRO A 51 1.45 9.48 -4.12
C PRO A 51 1.24 10.97 -4.39
N LYS A 52 -0.01 11.37 -4.59
CA LYS A 52 -0.35 12.81 -4.61
C LYS A 52 0.02 13.53 -3.31
N SER A 53 -0.01 12.83 -2.18
CA SER A 53 0.40 13.33 -0.87
C SER A 53 1.90 13.66 -0.75
N MET A 54 2.73 13.16 -1.67
CA MET A 54 4.18 13.39 -1.69
C MET A 54 4.65 14.34 -2.81
N LYS A 55 3.71 15.06 -3.45
CA LYS A 55 4.01 16.15 -4.41
C LYS A 55 5.05 15.80 -5.49
N GLY A 56 4.99 14.60 -6.04
CA GLY A 56 5.86 14.15 -7.13
C GLY A 56 7.05 13.32 -6.70
N GLU A 57 7.34 13.20 -5.41
CA GLU A 57 8.27 12.19 -4.91
C GLU A 57 7.68 10.79 -5.07
N SER A 58 8.58 9.81 -5.17
CA SER A 58 8.21 8.41 -5.35
C SER A 58 8.99 7.52 -4.41
N PHE A 59 8.39 6.39 -4.07
CA PHE A 59 9.06 5.30 -3.39
C PHE A 59 8.74 3.98 -4.08
N LYS A 60 9.49 2.95 -3.72
CA LYS A 60 9.44 1.64 -4.34
C LYS A 60 9.08 0.61 -3.29
N VAL A 61 8.12 -0.25 -3.60
CA VAL A 61 7.91 -1.53 -2.94
C VAL A 61 8.49 -2.59 -3.88
N PHE A 62 9.54 -3.30 -3.48
CA PHE A 62 10.31 -4.16 -4.37
C PHE A 62 10.70 -5.47 -3.71
N ARG A 63 10.91 -6.50 -4.53
CA ARG A 63 11.35 -7.81 -4.08
C ARG A 63 12.88 -7.83 -3.98
N ASP A 64 13.38 -8.30 -2.85
CA ASP A 64 14.81 -8.51 -2.58
C ASP A 64 15.00 -9.92 -2.02
N GLY A 65 15.44 -10.85 -2.88
CA GLY A 65 15.41 -12.28 -2.59
C GLY A 65 13.98 -12.77 -2.38
N ASN A 66 13.70 -13.32 -1.18
CA ASN A 66 12.38 -13.84 -0.81
C ASN A 66 11.50 -12.81 -0.08
N ASP A 67 12.04 -11.63 0.22
CA ASP A 67 11.36 -10.62 1.02
C ASP A 67 10.93 -9.43 0.17
N TRP A 68 9.86 -8.77 0.59
CA TRP A 68 9.49 -7.46 0.06
C TRP A 68 10.07 -6.35 0.94
N LYS A 69 10.54 -5.28 0.31
CA LYS A 69 11.07 -4.09 0.96
C LYS A 69 10.43 -2.83 0.41
N VAL A 70 10.47 -1.76 1.20
CA VAL A 70 10.06 -0.42 0.82
C VAL A 70 11.21 0.57 0.98
N THR A 71 11.42 1.45 0.02
CA THR A 71 12.38 2.57 0.14
C THR A 71 11.77 3.70 0.95
N LEU A 72 12.51 4.21 1.93
CA LEU A 72 12.09 5.29 2.82
C LEU A 72 12.59 6.65 2.32
N GLU A 73 12.01 7.73 2.85
CA GLU A 73 12.37 9.11 2.50
C GLU A 73 13.85 9.42 2.82
N ASN A 74 14.43 8.75 3.83
CA ASN A 74 15.85 8.87 4.20
C ASN A 74 16.80 7.98 3.36
N GLY A 75 16.31 7.34 2.31
CA GLY A 75 17.09 6.44 1.44
C GLY A 75 17.35 5.04 2.00
N LYS A 76 16.98 4.76 3.26
CA LYS A 76 17.03 3.40 3.82
C LYS A 76 15.92 2.53 3.24
N THR A 77 15.99 1.24 3.51
CA THR A 77 14.93 0.29 3.16
C THR A 77 14.40 -0.41 4.40
N ALA A 78 13.12 -0.75 4.41
CA ALA A 78 12.48 -1.51 5.49
C ALA A 78 11.66 -2.67 4.94
N LEU A 79 11.48 -3.72 5.76
CA LEU A 79 10.69 -4.89 5.40
C LEU A 79 9.22 -4.54 5.20
N VAL A 80 8.62 -5.10 4.14
CA VAL A 80 7.19 -5.11 3.88
C VAL A 80 6.69 -6.55 4.10
N PRO A 81 5.69 -6.78 4.97
CA PRO A 81 5.12 -8.11 5.12
C PRO A 81 4.59 -8.68 3.80
N ASN A 82 4.88 -9.96 3.53
CA ASN A 82 4.49 -10.62 2.28
C ASN A 82 2.98 -10.56 2.01
N ASP A 83 2.14 -10.67 3.06
CA ASP A 83 0.69 -10.55 2.94
C ASP A 83 0.26 -9.13 2.54
N LYS A 84 1.03 -8.11 2.93
CA LYS A 84 0.78 -6.72 2.58
C LYS A 84 1.19 -6.41 1.14
N ALA A 85 2.35 -6.91 0.70
CA ALA A 85 2.76 -6.83 -0.71
C ALA A 85 1.77 -7.57 -1.62
N LYS A 86 1.34 -8.78 -1.22
CA LYS A 86 0.30 -9.53 -1.94
C LYS A 86 -1.00 -8.75 -2.07
N ARG A 87 -1.51 -8.17 -0.96
CA ARG A 87 -2.74 -7.34 -1.00
C ARG A 87 -2.60 -6.13 -1.91
N LEU A 88 -1.41 -5.52 -1.98
CA LEU A 88 -1.15 -4.41 -2.90
C LEU A 88 -1.27 -4.86 -4.37
N ILE A 89 -0.69 -6.01 -4.72
CA ILE A 89 -0.79 -6.59 -6.08
C ILE A 89 -2.23 -6.98 -6.40
N GLU A 90 -2.95 -7.61 -5.47
CA GLU A 90 -4.36 -7.95 -5.62
C GLU A 90 -5.24 -6.71 -5.87
N GLN A 91 -4.93 -5.60 -5.19
CA GLN A 91 -5.61 -4.33 -5.43
C GLN A 91 -5.35 -3.78 -6.83
N ILE A 92 -4.13 -3.92 -7.36
CA ILE A 92 -3.81 -3.54 -8.75
C ILE A 92 -4.63 -4.41 -9.73
N LEU A 93 -4.64 -5.73 -9.55
CA LEU A 93 -5.42 -6.66 -10.39
C LEU A 93 -6.94 -6.43 -10.32
N SER A 94 -7.44 -5.84 -9.24
CA SER A 94 -8.86 -5.51 -9.08
C SER A 94 -9.31 -4.31 -9.91
N ILE A 95 -8.37 -3.54 -10.49
CA ILE A 95 -8.65 -2.34 -11.29
C ILE A 95 -9.25 -2.76 -12.64
N LYS A 96 -10.58 -2.80 -12.70
CA LYS A 96 -11.34 -3.11 -13.91
C LYS A 96 -12.16 -1.91 -14.37
N PRO A 97 -12.12 -1.57 -15.67
CA PRO A 97 -12.88 -0.46 -16.21
C PRO A 97 -14.38 -0.76 -16.13
N LYS A 98 -15.12 0.07 -15.39
CA LYS A 98 -16.59 0.01 -15.33
C LYS A 98 -17.22 0.72 -16.51
N ARG A 99 -16.70 1.91 -16.84
CA ARG A 99 -17.12 2.71 -18.01
C ARG A 99 -16.05 3.71 -18.41
N LEU A 100 -16.16 4.20 -19.63
CA LEU A 100 -15.38 5.31 -20.12
C LEU A 100 -15.92 6.63 -19.54
N ALA A 101 -15.05 7.45 -18.97
CA ALA A 101 -15.35 8.75 -18.39
C ALA A 101 -15.00 9.91 -19.34
N GLY A 102 -13.96 9.76 -20.17
CA GLY A 102 -13.56 10.77 -21.15
C GLY A 102 -12.45 10.26 -22.08
N ARG A 103 -12.28 10.93 -23.22
CA ARG A 103 -11.26 10.58 -24.25
C ARG A 103 -10.26 11.70 -24.57
N SER A 104 -10.41 12.85 -23.93
CA SER A 104 -9.66 14.06 -24.27
C SER A 104 -8.74 14.47 -23.13
N LYS A 105 -7.48 14.79 -23.48
CA LYS A 105 -6.49 15.34 -22.56
C LYS A 105 -6.98 16.59 -21.83
N ALA A 106 -7.86 17.38 -22.47
CA ALA A 106 -8.43 18.58 -21.88
C ALA A 106 -9.21 18.32 -20.57
N LYS A 107 -9.67 17.08 -20.34
CA LYS A 107 -10.39 16.70 -19.12
C LYS A 107 -9.53 16.02 -18.06
N TRP A 108 -8.23 15.82 -18.30
CA TRP A 108 -7.38 15.09 -17.33
C TRP A 108 -7.31 15.78 -15.98
N SER A 109 -7.20 17.11 -15.97
CA SER A 109 -7.18 17.90 -14.74
C SER A 109 -8.52 17.82 -13.98
N GLU A 110 -9.65 17.82 -14.71
CA GLU A 110 -10.97 17.62 -14.12
C GLU A 110 -11.06 16.30 -13.34
N PHE A 111 -10.42 15.23 -13.84
CA PHE A 111 -10.43 13.91 -13.20
C PHE A 111 -9.23 13.65 -12.25
N GLU A 112 -8.32 14.61 -12.11
CA GLU A 112 -7.04 14.47 -11.39
C GLU A 112 -6.17 13.30 -11.94
N VAL A 113 -6.19 13.05 -13.24
CA VAL A 113 -5.38 11.99 -13.91
C VAL A 113 -4.22 12.57 -14.75
N ASP A 114 -3.84 13.81 -14.45
CA ASP A 114 -2.67 14.51 -14.96
C ASP A 114 -1.47 14.37 -13.99
N SER A 115 -0.59 15.36 -13.91
CA SER A 115 0.55 15.36 -12.97
C SER A 115 0.16 15.43 -11.48
N SER A 116 -1.11 15.75 -11.17
CA SER A 116 -1.63 15.75 -9.79
C SER A 116 -2.06 14.36 -9.31
N ALA A 117 -2.09 13.37 -10.20
CA ALA A 117 -2.52 12.02 -9.92
C ALA A 117 -1.57 11.29 -8.96
N THR A 118 -2.07 10.22 -8.34
CA THR A 118 -1.18 9.18 -7.81
C THR A 118 -0.74 8.28 -8.97
N ARG A 119 0.56 8.22 -9.26
CA ARG A 119 1.08 7.33 -10.31
C ARG A 119 1.53 6.00 -9.70
N VAL A 120 1.16 4.90 -10.34
CA VAL A 120 1.60 3.55 -9.98
C VAL A 120 2.22 2.90 -11.20
N VAL A 121 3.48 2.48 -11.07
CA VAL A 121 4.22 1.75 -12.10
C VAL A 121 4.54 0.37 -11.57
N VAL A 122 4.20 -0.67 -12.33
CA VAL A 122 4.53 -2.06 -12.02
C VAL A 122 5.59 -2.53 -12.98
N LYS A 123 6.60 -3.21 -12.45
CA LYS A 123 7.59 -3.92 -13.24
C LYS A 123 7.57 -5.41 -12.98
N GLU A 124 7.80 -6.15 -14.05
CA GLU A 124 8.06 -7.58 -14.07
C GLU A 124 9.48 -7.77 -14.60
N GLY A 125 10.38 -8.17 -13.71
CA GLY A 125 11.81 -8.12 -14.00
C GLY A 125 12.30 -6.69 -14.24
N GLY A 126 12.85 -6.44 -15.42
CA GLY A 126 13.31 -5.11 -15.86
C GLY A 126 12.28 -4.30 -16.67
N SER A 127 11.15 -4.91 -17.03
CA SER A 127 10.17 -4.32 -17.95
C SER A 127 9.03 -3.67 -17.17
N THR A 128 8.63 -2.47 -17.58
CA THR A 128 7.38 -1.84 -17.10
C THR A 128 6.19 -2.51 -17.78
N THR A 129 5.33 -3.19 -17.01
CA THR A 129 4.13 -3.87 -17.51
C THR A 129 2.84 -3.12 -17.21
N LEU A 130 2.88 -2.18 -16.25
CA LEU A 130 1.76 -1.27 -15.98
C LEU A 130 2.28 0.11 -15.62
N ASP A 131 1.61 1.15 -16.12
CA ASP A 131 1.82 2.54 -15.71
C ASP A 131 0.47 3.27 -15.74
N ILE A 132 -0.07 3.53 -14.54
CA ILE A 132 -1.40 4.10 -14.36
C ILE A 132 -1.36 5.36 -13.53
N MET A 133 -2.28 6.27 -13.87
CA MET A 133 -2.61 7.48 -13.15
C MET A 133 -3.94 7.26 -12.42
N ILE A 134 -3.92 7.34 -11.09
CA ILE A 134 -5.07 7.20 -10.21
C ILE A 134 -5.47 8.59 -9.73
N GLY A 135 -6.64 9.04 -10.18
CA GLY A 135 -7.16 10.37 -9.90
C GLY A 135 -8.14 10.41 -8.74
N LYS A 136 -9.07 11.36 -8.82
CA LYS A 136 -10.07 11.56 -7.77
C LYS A 136 -11.08 10.42 -7.73
N PHE A 137 -11.72 10.31 -6.58
CA PHE A 137 -12.82 9.38 -6.37
C PHE A 137 -14.14 10.14 -6.27
N LEU A 138 -15.24 9.43 -6.46
CA LEU A 138 -16.58 9.95 -6.31
C LEU A 138 -17.44 8.95 -5.53
N PHE A 139 -18.35 9.48 -4.71
CA PHE A 139 -19.37 8.70 -4.04
C PHE A 139 -20.58 8.52 -4.96
N GLN A 140 -21.03 7.28 -5.14
CA GLN A 140 -22.27 6.94 -5.84
C GLN A 140 -23.28 6.38 -4.82
N GLN A 141 -24.52 6.85 -4.88
CA GLN A 141 -25.60 6.34 -4.03
C GLN A 141 -25.96 4.89 -4.41
N PRO A 142 -26.34 4.03 -3.45
CA PRO A 142 -26.49 4.33 -2.03
C PRO A 142 -25.19 4.21 -1.20
N ARG A 143 -24.17 3.42 -1.62
CA ARG A 143 -22.88 3.25 -0.87
C ARG A 143 -21.73 2.69 -1.74
N SER A 144 -21.50 3.20 -2.95
CA SER A 144 -20.33 2.79 -3.74
C SER A 144 -19.36 3.94 -3.96
N VAL A 145 -18.07 3.63 -4.02
CA VAL A 145 -17.02 4.57 -4.37
C VAL A 145 -16.42 4.11 -5.68
N SER A 146 -16.23 5.05 -6.60
CA SER A 146 -15.50 4.81 -7.83
C SER A 146 -14.33 5.78 -7.95
N THR A 147 -13.27 5.36 -8.61
CA THR A 147 -12.06 6.16 -8.83
C THR A 147 -11.82 6.35 -10.33
N TYR A 148 -11.33 7.51 -10.74
CA TYR A 148 -10.89 7.72 -12.12
C TYR A 148 -9.47 7.16 -12.31
N VAL A 149 -9.27 6.40 -13.38
CA VAL A 149 -7.98 5.79 -13.73
C VAL A 149 -7.69 6.00 -15.21
N ARG A 150 -6.42 6.26 -15.53
CA ARG A 150 -5.93 6.42 -16.90
C ARG A 150 -4.60 5.68 -17.04
N LEU A 151 -4.36 5.00 -18.16
CA LEU A 151 -3.02 4.51 -18.52
C LEU A 151 -2.14 5.69 -18.92
N SER A 152 -0.87 5.71 -18.52
CA SER A 152 0.00 6.88 -18.73
C SER A 152 0.17 7.25 -20.22
N ASP A 153 0.15 6.24 -21.09
CA ASP A 153 0.28 6.31 -22.54
C ASP A 153 -1.06 6.45 -23.29
N ASP A 154 -2.19 6.50 -22.57
CA ASP A 154 -3.53 6.61 -23.15
C ASP A 154 -4.22 7.94 -22.80
N ASN A 155 -5.12 8.35 -23.70
CA ASN A 155 -5.99 9.52 -23.51
C ASN A 155 -7.29 9.17 -22.79
N ASP A 156 -7.72 7.91 -22.89
CA ASP A 156 -8.97 7.44 -22.34
C ASP A 156 -8.90 7.35 -20.81
N VAL A 157 -9.87 7.98 -20.16
CA VAL A 157 -10.05 7.96 -18.72
C VAL A 157 -11.22 7.04 -18.41
N TYR A 158 -11.01 6.11 -17.49
CA TYR A 158 -11.99 5.13 -17.08
C TYR A 158 -12.43 5.39 -15.65
N LEU A 159 -13.68 5.05 -15.37
CA LEU A 159 -14.16 4.93 -14.00
C LEU A 159 -14.02 3.47 -13.58
N VAL A 160 -13.42 3.22 -12.42
CA VAL A 160 -13.24 1.88 -11.83
C VAL A 160 -13.89 1.84 -10.46
N ASP A 161 -14.32 0.67 -10.02
CA ASP A 161 -14.88 0.51 -8.67
C ASP A 161 -13.79 0.50 -7.60
N GLY A 162 -14.14 1.00 -6.41
CA GLY A 162 -13.26 1.03 -5.24
C GLY A 162 -12.62 2.39 -4.99
N PHE A 163 -12.07 2.52 -3.78
CA PHE A 163 -11.40 3.72 -3.28
C PHE A 163 -9.88 3.51 -3.30
N LEU A 164 -9.27 3.62 -4.49
CA LEU A 164 -7.88 3.23 -4.71
C LEU A 164 -6.86 4.07 -3.93
N SER A 165 -7.19 5.33 -3.61
CA SER A 165 -6.26 6.18 -2.87
C SER A 165 -6.01 5.72 -1.43
N MET A 166 -6.87 4.87 -0.84
CA MET A 166 -6.56 4.24 0.45
C MET A 166 -5.29 3.39 0.39
N SER A 167 -5.03 2.79 -0.77
CA SER A 167 -3.86 1.95 -0.97
C SER A 167 -2.69 2.74 -1.51
N PHE A 168 -2.89 3.47 -2.61
CA PHE A 168 -1.77 4.02 -3.38
C PHE A 168 -1.39 5.44 -2.98
N ASN A 169 -2.30 6.23 -2.39
CA ASN A 169 -1.96 7.57 -1.90
C ASN A 169 -1.47 7.52 -0.44
N GLN A 170 -0.47 6.67 -0.18
CA GLN A 170 0.08 6.41 1.15
C GLN A 170 1.58 6.71 1.17
N LYS A 171 2.12 7.04 2.34
CA LYS A 171 3.57 7.23 2.55
C LYS A 171 4.31 5.88 2.70
N PRO A 172 5.64 5.84 2.51
CA PRO A 172 6.44 4.61 2.64
C PRO A 172 6.23 3.87 3.97
N ASN A 173 6.14 4.61 5.09
CA ASN A 173 5.94 4.02 6.42
C ASN A 173 4.64 3.21 6.55
N THR A 174 3.62 3.50 5.72
CA THR A 174 2.38 2.72 5.70
C THR A 174 2.62 1.28 5.24
N TYR A 175 3.68 0.99 4.47
CA TYR A 175 3.96 -0.34 3.93
C TYR A 175 4.86 -1.19 4.83
N ARG A 176 5.59 -0.55 5.75
CA ARG A 176 6.50 -1.23 6.67
C ARG A 176 5.78 -2.26 7.55
N ASN A 177 6.54 -3.23 8.04
CA ASN A 177 6.11 -4.15 9.07
C ASN A 177 5.92 -3.41 10.40
N ASN A 178 4.66 -3.26 10.82
CA ASN A 178 4.27 -2.57 12.05
C ASN A 178 3.98 -3.54 13.22
N ILE A 179 4.27 -4.83 13.06
CA ILE A 179 3.99 -5.84 14.08
C ILE A 179 4.98 -5.69 15.24
N VAL A 180 4.44 -5.62 16.46
CA VAL A 180 5.19 -5.81 17.71
C VAL A 180 4.91 -7.20 18.25
N VAL A 181 3.64 -7.59 18.37
CA VAL A 181 3.23 -8.96 18.72
C VAL A 181 2.05 -9.36 17.84
N LYS A 182 2.13 -10.54 17.23
CA LYS A 182 1.05 -11.14 16.46
C LYS A 182 1.01 -12.64 16.71
N GLY A 183 -0.12 -13.14 17.20
CA GLY A 183 -0.30 -14.58 17.42
C GLY A 183 -1.69 -14.95 17.92
N ASP A 184 -1.91 -16.24 18.10
CA ASP A 184 -3.09 -16.75 18.81
C ASP A 184 -2.79 -16.80 20.30
N HIS A 185 -3.49 -16.00 21.11
CA HIS A 185 -3.26 -16.01 22.56
C HIS A 185 -3.85 -17.22 23.27
N ASN A 186 -4.66 -18.05 22.60
CA ASN A 186 -5.24 -19.23 23.20
C ASN A 186 -4.19 -20.29 23.55
N ILE A 187 -3.10 -20.34 22.76
CA ILE A 187 -1.98 -21.26 22.97
C ILE A 187 -0.96 -20.75 24.00
N TRP A 188 -1.05 -19.48 24.42
CA TRP A 188 -0.11 -18.93 25.41
C TRP A 188 -0.37 -19.54 26.78
N ASP A 189 0.71 -19.87 27.49
CA ASP A 189 0.67 -20.42 28.84
C ASP A 189 1.50 -19.62 29.85
N LYS A 190 2.43 -18.78 29.39
CA LYS A 190 3.27 -17.96 30.26
C LYS A 190 3.64 -16.62 29.64
N LEU A 191 3.50 -15.56 30.42
CA LEU A 191 4.03 -14.22 30.12
C LEU A 191 4.96 -13.81 31.27
N VAL A 192 6.18 -13.41 30.97
CA VAL A 192 7.15 -12.90 31.94
C VAL A 192 7.47 -11.44 31.63
N PHE A 193 7.24 -10.57 32.60
CA PHE A 193 7.52 -9.14 32.52
C PHE A 193 8.74 -8.83 33.39
N ASN A 194 9.88 -8.58 32.75
CA ASN A 194 11.12 -8.19 33.40
C ASN A 194 11.25 -6.67 33.36
N TYR A 195 11.07 -6.03 34.51
CA TYR A 195 11.16 -4.59 34.70
C TYR A 195 12.28 -4.25 35.69
N PRO A 196 12.77 -3.00 35.72
CA PRO A 196 13.77 -2.58 36.69
C PRO A 196 13.29 -2.75 38.14
N ALA A 197 14.24 -2.94 39.05
CA ALA A 197 14.00 -3.13 40.48
C ALA A 197 13.07 -4.34 40.78
N ASP A 198 12.08 -4.15 41.64
CA ASP A 198 11.18 -5.19 42.17
C ASP A 198 9.80 -5.22 41.47
N SER A 199 9.65 -4.51 40.35
CA SER A 199 8.39 -4.40 39.62
C SER A 199 8.11 -5.54 38.63
N SER A 200 9.03 -6.51 38.52
CA SER A 200 8.88 -7.67 37.63
C SER A 200 7.77 -8.61 38.11
N PHE A 201 7.02 -9.21 37.18
CA PHE A 201 5.99 -10.19 37.50
C PHE A 201 5.77 -11.18 36.36
N GLN A 202 5.05 -12.26 36.64
CA GLN A 202 4.71 -13.26 35.64
C GLN A 202 3.23 -13.63 35.71
N MET A 203 2.67 -13.99 34.56
CA MET A 203 1.36 -14.60 34.43
C MET A 203 1.54 -16.03 33.92
N ASN A 204 0.97 -17.01 34.62
CA ASN A 204 1.00 -18.41 34.21
C ASN A 204 -0.43 -18.95 34.07
N LYS A 205 -0.66 -19.78 33.06
CA LYS A 205 -1.93 -20.47 32.83
C LYS A 205 -1.85 -21.86 33.45
N VAL A 206 -2.66 -22.09 34.49
CA VAL A 206 -2.77 -23.39 35.18
C VAL A 206 -4.24 -23.79 35.17
N ASP A 207 -4.53 -25.01 34.72
CA ASP A 207 -5.90 -25.54 34.58
C ASP A 207 -6.86 -24.59 33.86
N GLY A 208 -6.37 -23.96 32.78
CA GLY A 208 -7.13 -23.01 31.96
C GLY A 208 -7.38 -21.65 32.60
N LYS A 209 -6.83 -21.37 33.78
CA LYS A 209 -6.97 -20.08 34.49
C LYS A 209 -5.62 -19.38 34.55
N TRP A 210 -5.63 -18.06 34.39
CA TRP A 210 -4.43 -17.25 34.55
C TRP A 210 -4.22 -16.86 36.01
N LEU A 211 -2.99 -17.01 36.48
CA LEU A 211 -2.55 -16.63 37.82
C LEU A 211 -1.33 -15.71 37.75
N SER A 212 -1.22 -14.80 38.70
CA SER A 212 0.00 -14.04 39.01
C SER A 212 0.28 -14.17 40.50
N ASN A 213 1.52 -14.48 40.89
CA ASN A 213 1.90 -14.73 42.29
C ASN A 213 0.90 -15.64 43.03
N ASN A 214 0.55 -16.77 42.40
CA ASN A 214 -0.44 -17.77 42.87
C ASN A 214 -1.87 -17.24 43.08
N THR A 215 -2.14 -16.00 42.71
CA THR A 215 -3.47 -15.38 42.79
C THR A 215 -4.16 -15.46 41.44
N LYS A 216 -5.38 -16.01 41.42
CA LYS A 216 -6.20 -16.07 40.21
C LYS A 216 -6.54 -14.66 39.71
N LEU A 217 -6.26 -14.40 38.44
CA LEU A 217 -6.58 -13.14 37.79
C LEU A 217 -8.06 -13.10 37.35
N ASP A 218 -8.58 -11.89 37.19
CA ASP A 218 -9.90 -11.69 36.60
C ASP A 218 -9.90 -12.17 35.14
N SER A 219 -10.74 -13.15 34.84
CA SER A 219 -10.76 -13.80 33.52
C SER A 219 -11.14 -12.84 32.39
N ALA A 220 -12.05 -11.89 32.62
CA ALA A 220 -12.53 -10.98 31.59
C ALA A 220 -11.47 -9.91 31.25
N LYS A 221 -10.85 -9.32 32.28
CA LYS A 221 -9.74 -8.37 32.11
C LYS A 221 -8.54 -9.04 31.46
N THR A 222 -8.21 -10.25 31.90
CA THR A 222 -7.08 -11.01 31.34
C THR A 222 -7.32 -11.34 29.87
N ALA A 223 -8.50 -11.88 29.52
CA ALA A 223 -8.83 -12.17 28.14
C ALA A 223 -8.76 -10.91 27.26
N LYS A 224 -9.28 -9.76 27.73
CA LYS A 224 -9.18 -8.48 27.00
C LYS A 224 -7.73 -8.06 26.78
N TYR A 225 -6.90 -8.13 27.82
CA TYR A 225 -5.48 -7.78 27.75
C TYR A 225 -4.72 -8.67 26.76
N LEU A 226 -4.88 -10.00 26.84
CA LEU A 226 -4.23 -10.95 25.94
C LEU A 226 -4.69 -10.76 24.48
N ASN A 227 -5.97 -10.46 24.26
CA ASN A 227 -6.49 -10.12 22.94
C ASN A 227 -5.78 -8.88 22.35
N GLN A 228 -5.61 -7.82 23.14
CA GLN A 228 -4.91 -6.61 22.70
C GLN A 228 -3.43 -6.89 22.43
N LEU A 229 -2.76 -7.57 23.35
CA LEU A 229 -1.36 -7.95 23.21
C LEU A 229 -1.12 -8.82 21.96
N SER A 230 -2.02 -9.76 21.68
CA SER A 230 -1.91 -10.69 20.54
C SER A 230 -1.98 -10.03 19.16
N ARG A 231 -2.32 -8.74 19.12
CA ARG A 231 -2.47 -7.94 17.89
C ARG A 231 -1.74 -6.60 18.03
N LEU A 232 -0.73 -6.52 18.90
CA LEU A 232 -0.01 -5.29 19.15
C LEU A 232 0.79 -4.85 17.92
N THR A 233 0.50 -3.64 17.46
CA THR A 233 1.20 -2.99 16.34
C THR A 233 1.58 -1.56 16.70
N ASN A 234 2.67 -1.05 16.12
CA ASN A 234 3.08 0.34 16.27
C ASN A 234 3.61 0.86 14.92
N SER A 235 3.33 2.12 14.60
CA SER A 235 3.75 2.78 13.35
C SER A 235 4.68 3.99 13.57
N ASN A 236 5.06 4.28 14.81
CA ASN A 236 5.99 5.35 15.16
C ASN A 236 7.44 4.84 15.04
N TYR A 237 7.92 4.66 13.81
CA TYR A 237 9.23 4.08 13.57
C TYR A 237 10.39 4.98 13.99
N ILE A 238 11.44 4.38 14.56
CA ILE A 238 12.73 5.01 14.87
C ILE A 238 13.82 4.37 14.02
N ASP A 239 14.31 5.09 13.01
CA ASP A 239 15.27 4.55 12.03
C ASP A 239 16.75 4.68 12.45
N ASN A 240 17.03 5.48 13.48
CA ASN A 240 18.39 5.84 13.91
C ASN A 240 18.76 5.27 15.29
N PHE A 241 18.10 4.19 15.70
CA PHE A 241 18.42 3.50 16.94
C PHE A 241 19.32 2.29 16.68
N ASN A 242 20.37 2.12 17.51
CA ASN A 242 21.25 0.96 17.50
C ASN A 242 21.22 0.28 18.88
N PRO A 243 20.76 -0.98 19.00
CA PRO A 243 20.72 -1.70 20.27
C PRO A 243 22.05 -2.31 20.70
N ASP A 244 23.06 -2.44 19.83
CA ASP A 244 24.23 -3.32 20.05
C ASP A 244 25.08 -2.95 21.28
N SER A 245 24.91 -1.75 21.81
CA SER A 245 25.58 -1.27 23.03
C SER A 245 24.63 -1.08 24.22
N LYS A 246 23.39 -1.59 24.16
CA LYS A 246 22.34 -1.34 25.16
C LYS A 246 21.63 -2.63 25.55
N SER A 247 21.52 -2.87 26.85
CA SER A 247 20.60 -3.89 27.40
C SER A 247 19.18 -3.32 27.47
N PRO A 248 18.13 -4.14 27.24
CA PRO A 248 16.76 -3.69 27.43
C PRO A 248 16.50 -3.37 28.90
N ASN A 249 15.79 -2.26 29.15
CA ASN A 249 15.31 -1.89 30.48
C ASN A 249 14.03 -2.63 30.84
N TYR A 250 13.25 -2.98 29.83
CA TYR A 250 11.98 -3.69 29.95
C TYR A 250 12.00 -4.87 28.98
N GLU A 251 11.49 -6.02 29.41
CA GLU A 251 11.32 -7.17 28.54
C GLU A 251 10.01 -7.87 28.85
N LEU A 252 9.31 -8.28 27.80
CA LEU A 252 8.17 -9.19 27.86
C LEU A 252 8.51 -10.45 27.07
N ILE A 253 8.50 -11.59 27.74
CA ILE A 253 8.64 -12.91 27.12
C ILE A 253 7.27 -13.58 27.08
N ILE A 254 6.84 -14.01 25.90
CA ILE A 254 5.59 -14.75 25.68
C ILE A 254 5.96 -16.17 25.29
N SER A 255 5.40 -17.15 26.00
CA SER A 255 5.66 -18.58 25.77
C SER A 255 4.38 -19.38 25.54
N ALA A 256 4.56 -20.51 24.83
CA ALA A 256 3.58 -21.56 24.63
C ALA A 256 4.31 -22.91 24.65
N HIS A 257 3.82 -23.87 25.43
CA HIS A 257 4.39 -25.21 25.58
C HIS A 257 5.89 -25.17 25.86
N ASP A 258 6.29 -24.38 26.86
CA ASP A 258 7.69 -24.15 27.28
C ASP A 258 8.62 -23.56 26.20
N SER A 259 8.07 -23.12 25.06
CA SER A 259 8.82 -22.48 23.98
C SER A 259 8.52 -20.99 23.94
N THR A 260 9.56 -20.16 23.87
CA THR A 260 9.40 -18.72 23.64
C THR A 260 8.92 -18.46 22.22
N ILE A 261 7.76 -17.83 22.07
CA ILE A 261 7.18 -17.48 20.78
C ILE A 261 7.38 -16.01 20.42
N ALA A 262 7.54 -15.13 21.41
CA ALA A 262 7.81 -13.71 21.22
C ALA A 262 8.62 -13.15 22.39
N THR A 263 9.51 -12.21 22.08
CA THR A 263 10.19 -11.36 23.08
C THR A 263 10.02 -9.92 22.63
N VAL A 264 9.54 -9.04 23.51
CA VAL A 264 9.41 -7.60 23.28
C VAL A 264 10.38 -6.90 24.20
N ASN A 265 11.28 -6.10 23.64
CA ASN A 265 12.31 -5.36 24.35
C ASN A 265 11.96 -3.87 24.36
N GLY A 266 12.12 -3.22 25.51
CA GLY A 266 12.02 -1.78 25.70
C GLY A 266 13.33 -1.20 26.19
N TYR A 267 13.86 -0.21 25.48
CA TYR A 267 15.10 0.50 25.80
C TYR A 267 14.79 1.94 26.19
N GLN A 268 15.20 2.35 27.38
CA GLN A 268 15.10 3.74 27.81
C GLN A 268 16.19 4.55 27.11
N VAL A 269 15.80 5.57 26.35
CA VAL A 269 16.70 6.52 25.69
C VAL A 269 16.21 7.92 26.02
N ASP A 270 16.89 8.58 26.95
CA ASP A 270 16.47 9.86 27.52
C ASP A 270 15.02 9.79 28.03
N SER A 271 14.08 10.53 27.44
CA SER A 271 12.65 10.49 27.78
C SER A 271 11.83 9.50 26.95
N LEU A 272 12.42 8.81 25.97
CA LEU A 272 11.75 7.90 25.05
C LEU A 272 11.92 6.44 25.48
N ILE A 273 10.91 5.62 25.20
CA ILE A 273 11.00 4.17 25.31
C ILE A 273 10.98 3.58 23.90
N VAL A 274 12.12 3.07 23.47
CA VAL A 274 12.26 2.43 22.16
C VAL A 274 11.89 0.96 22.29
N VAL A 275 10.94 0.49 21.49
CA VAL A 275 10.46 -0.89 21.50
C VAL A 275 10.89 -1.66 20.26
N ASN A 276 11.30 -2.91 20.44
CA ASN A 276 11.56 -3.88 19.39
C ASN A 276 10.95 -5.24 19.77
N SER A 277 10.76 -6.12 18.79
CA SER A 277 10.26 -7.47 19.03
C SER A 277 11.03 -8.51 18.21
N SER A 278 11.17 -9.71 18.76
CA SER A 278 11.72 -10.87 18.04
C SER A 278 10.90 -11.24 16.80
N MET A 279 9.62 -10.84 16.73
CA MET A 279 8.75 -10.98 15.55
C MET A 279 9.02 -9.91 14.46
N ASN A 280 9.78 -8.87 14.77
CA ASN A 280 10.10 -7.76 13.87
C ASN A 280 11.46 -7.15 14.20
N LYS A 281 12.52 -7.97 14.11
CA LYS A 281 13.88 -7.61 14.51
C LYS A 281 14.43 -6.36 13.82
N GLY A 282 13.95 -6.07 12.61
CA GLY A 282 14.42 -4.94 11.80
C GLY A 282 13.73 -3.60 12.05
N SER A 283 12.76 -3.52 12.98
CA SER A 283 12.02 -2.27 13.24
C SER A 283 12.08 -1.88 14.71
N TYR A 284 12.27 -0.59 14.96
CA TYR A 284 12.21 0.01 16.29
C TYR A 284 11.08 1.04 16.32
N PHE A 285 10.41 1.15 17.46
CA PHE A 285 9.22 1.97 17.61
C PHE A 285 9.33 2.86 18.84
N ASP A 286 8.75 4.06 18.78
CA ASP A 286 8.47 4.87 19.97
C ASP A 286 7.19 4.37 20.65
N ALA A 287 7.27 3.99 21.93
CA ALA A 287 6.18 3.38 22.71
C ALA A 287 5.03 4.34 23.05
#